data_AF-A0A364Y5H8-F1
#
_entry.id   AF-A0A364Y5H8-F1
#
_cell.length_a   1.000
_cell.length_b   1.000
_cell.length_c   1.000
_cell.angle_alpha   90.00
_cell.angle_beta   90.00
_cell.angle_gamma   90.00
#
_symmetry.space_group_name_H-M   'P 1'
#
loop_
_entity.id
_entity.type
_entity.pdbx_description
1 polymer ?
#
loop_
_entity_poly.entity_id
_entity_poly.type
_entity_poly.pdbx_seq_one_letter_code
_entity_poly.pdbx_strand_id
1 'polypeptide(L)' 'MSYQTNEDNVYAVGTCITAKEAPAVELKITKYYRRVYYCSIVGNDTAKQKVYFERELVTPTEVRE' A
#
# COMPACT_ATOMS: atom_id res chain seq x y z
N MET A 1 -25.08 9.97 -17.12
CA MET A 1 -24.83 9.32 -15.83
C MET A 1 -23.33 9.16 -15.71
N SER A 2 -22.70 10.04 -14.95
CA SER A 2 -21.24 10.08 -14.78
C SER A 2 -20.86 8.92 -13.88
N TYR A 3 -20.25 7.87 -14.44
CA TYR A 3 -19.60 6.85 -13.63
C TYR A 3 -18.41 7.52 -12.99
N GLN A 4 -18.60 8.02 -11.77
CA GLN A 4 -17.51 8.47 -10.93
C GLN A 4 -16.67 7.22 -10.67
N THR A 5 -15.63 7.04 -11.48
CA THR A 5 -14.63 5.99 -11.30
C THR A 5 -13.96 6.33 -9.98
N ASN A 6 -14.51 5.82 -8.87
CA ASN A 6 -13.88 5.95 -7.58
C ASN A 6 -12.47 5.39 -7.75
N GLU A 7 -11.47 6.26 -7.67
CA GLU A 7 -10.05 5.92 -7.62
C GLU A 7 -9.76 5.30 -6.27
N ASP A 8 -10.45 4.19 -6.00
CA ASP A 8 -10.35 3.37 -4.81
C ASP A 8 -8.94 2.75 -4.70
N ASN A 9 -8.22 2.68 -5.83
CA ASN A 9 -6.83 2.24 -5.94
C ASN A 9 -5.87 3.44 -6.11
N VAL A 10 -5.56 4.11 -5.02
CA VAL A 10 -4.57 5.19 -4.92
C VAL A 10 -3.15 4.70 -5.22
N TYR A 11 -2.81 3.47 -4.82
CA TYR A 11 -1.44 2.96 -4.93
C TYR A 11 -1.29 1.84 -5.95
N ALA A 12 -0.38 2.03 -6.91
CA ALA A 12 -0.08 1.01 -7.91
C ALA A 12 0.55 -0.26 -7.30
N VAL A 13 0.23 -1.41 -7.88
CA VAL A 13 0.89 -2.68 -7.55
C VAL A 13 2.37 -2.58 -7.94
N GLY A 14 3.26 -2.98 -7.04
CA GLY A 14 4.70 -2.88 -7.18
C GLY A 14 5.31 -1.69 -6.44
N THR A 15 4.49 -0.74 -5.98
CA THR A 15 4.95 0.42 -5.20
C THR A 15 5.43 -0.02 -3.82
N CYS A 16 6.57 0.52 -3.40
CA CYS A 16 7.07 0.40 -2.04
C CYS A 16 6.44 1.49 -1.17
N ILE A 17 5.84 1.07 -0.07
CA ILE A 17 5.14 1.89 0.92
C ILE A 17 5.55 1.44 2.32
N THR A 18 5.22 2.23 3.33
CA THR A 18 5.37 1.83 4.73
C THR A 18 4.02 1.88 5.43
N ALA A 19 3.86 1.12 6.52
CA ALA A 19 2.66 1.19 7.33
C ALA A 19 2.85 2.21 8.46
N LYS A 20 1.81 2.96 8.79
CA LYS A 20 1.83 3.93 9.91
C LYS A 20 2.11 3.26 11.25
N GLU A 21 1.60 2.03 11.45
CA GLU A 21 1.92 1.22 12.64
C GLU A 21 3.39 0.75 12.67
N ALA A 22 4.03 0.60 11.51
CA ALA A 22 5.36 0.04 11.38
C ALA A 22 6.17 0.77 10.29
N PRO A 23 6.58 2.03 10.53
CA PRO A 23 7.34 2.81 9.55
C PRO A 23 8.74 2.23 9.28
N ALA A 24 9.22 1.35 10.17
CA ALA A 24 10.48 0.62 10.02
C ALA A 24 10.41 -0.56 9.03
N VAL A 25 9.22 -0.92 8.55
CA VAL A 25 9.03 -2.06 7.65
C VAL A 25 8.62 -1.54 6.27
N GLU A 26 9.50 -1.73 5.29
CA GLU A 26 9.18 -1.51 3.90
C GLU A 26 8.28 -2.63 3.37
N LEU A 27 7.20 -2.21 2.73
CA LEU A 27 6.14 -3.06 2.24
C LEU A 27 5.95 -2.78 0.75
N LYS A 28 5.88 -3.82 -0.07
CA LYS A 28 5.61 -3.72 -1.49
C LYS A 28 4.20 -4.16 -1.79
N ILE A 29 3.41 -3.31 -2.43
CA ILE A 29 2.04 -3.66 -2.83
C ILE A 29 2.11 -4.77 -3.86
N THR A 30 1.49 -5.91 -3.58
CA THR A 30 1.41 -7.05 -4.50
C THR A 30 0.04 -7.13 -5.15
N LYS A 31 -1.01 -6.68 -4.46
CA LYS A 31 -2.37 -6.71 -4.99
C LYS A 31 -3.26 -5.71 -4.28
N TYR A 32 -4.17 -5.09 -5.01
CA TYR A 32 -5.27 -4.33 -4.44
C TYR A 32 -6.57 -5.10 -4.65
N TYR A 33 -7.35 -5.30 -3.58
CA TYR A 33 -8.63 -6.01 -3.64
C TYR A 33 -9.59 -5.49 -2.58
N ARG A 34 -10.82 -5.12 -2.97
CA ARG A 34 -11.88 -4.65 -2.05
C ARG A 34 -11.43 -3.54 -1.07
N ARG A 35 -10.77 -2.47 -1.53
CA ARG A 35 -10.27 -1.38 -0.64
C ARG A 35 -9.19 -1.79 0.34
N VAL A 36 -8.52 -2.89 0.04
CA VAL A 36 -7.48 -3.46 0.86
C VAL A 36 -6.26 -3.72 -0.01
N TYR A 37 -5.12 -3.22 0.45
CA TYR A 37 -3.83 -3.43 -0.20
C TYR A 37 -3.13 -4.60 0.47
N TYR A 38 -2.86 -5.62 -0.33
CA TYR A 38 -1.99 -6.72 0.03
C TYR A 38 -0.56 -6.27 -0.25
N CYS A 39 0.24 -6.34 0.80
CA CYS A 39 1.62 -5.91 0.78
C CYS A 39 2.53 -7.04 1.24
N SER A 40 3.69 -7.18 0.60
CA SER A 40 4.74 -8.10 1.03
C SER A 40 5.89 -7.33 1.66
N ILE A 41 6.54 -7.89 2.68
CA ILE A 41 7.68 -7.22 3.33
C ILE A 41 8.89 -7.30 2.42
N VAL A 42 9.47 -6.15 2.08
CA VAL A 42 10.69 -6.07 1.29
C VAL A 42 11.85 -6.58 2.13
N GLY A 43 12.52 -7.64 1.66
CA GLY A 43 13.66 -8.26 2.37
C GLY A 43 13.31 -9.49 3.22
N ASN A 44 12.04 -9.87 3.34
CA ASN A 44 11.67 -11.12 4.00
C ASN A 44 10.50 -11.81 3.29
N ASP A 45 10.85 -12.58 2.25
CA ASP A 45 9.89 -13.27 1.37
C ASP A 45 9.05 -14.34 2.11
N THR A 46 9.57 -14.86 3.23
CA THR A 46 8.89 -15.84 4.08
C THR A 46 7.88 -15.22 5.04
N ALA A 47 7.85 -13.89 5.17
CA ALA A 47 6.94 -13.22 6.08
C ALA A 47 5.51 -13.20 5.50
N LYS A 48 4.53 -13.50 6.37
CA LYS A 48 3.10 -13.43 6.02
C LYS A 48 2.78 -12.11 5.33
N GLN A 49 2.10 -12.20 4.18
CA GLN A 49 1.55 -11.03 3.49
C GLN A 49 0.74 -10.20 4.48
N LYS A 50 1.06 -8.91 4.52
CA LYS A 50 0.38 -7.96 5.37
C LYS A 50 -0.70 -7.26 4.58
N VAL A 51 -1.76 -6.94 5.27
CA VAL A 51 -2.99 -6.46 4.67
C VAL A 51 -3.28 -5.14 5.35
N TYR A 52 -3.33 -4.07 4.57
CA TYR A 52 -3.46 -2.71 5.09
C TYR A 52 -4.56 -1.96 4.37
N PHE A 53 -5.20 -1.05 5.11
CA PHE A 53 -6.12 -0.07 4.54
C PHE A 53 -5.35 1.15 4.05
N GLU A 54 -5.90 1.85 3.06
CA GLU A 54 -5.33 3.10 2.53
C GLU A 54 -4.90 4.09 3.62
N ARG A 55 -5.76 4.31 4.63
CA ARG A 55 -5.51 5.20 5.78
C ARG A 55 -4.36 4.78 6.70
N GLU A 56 -3.91 3.54 6.59
CA GLU A 56 -2.81 2.98 7.38
C GLU A 56 -1.50 2.94 6.58
N LEU A 57 -1.58 3.19 5.27
CA LEU A 57 -0.44 3.20 4.39
C LEU A 57 0.09 4.61 4.24
N VAL A 58 1.40 4.72 4.39
CA VAL A 58 2.14 5.96 4.21
C VAL A 58 3.03 5.76 3.00
N THR A 59 2.80 6.54 1.95
CA THR A 59 3.76 6.58 0.85
C THR A 59 5.02 7.32 1.28
N PRO A 60 6.21 6.83 0.94
CA PRO A 60 7.45 7.58 1.15
C PRO A 60 7.52 8.88 0.32
N THR A 61 6.57 9.12 -0.59
CA THR A 61 6.44 10.35 -1.38
C THR A 61 5.48 11.36 -0.76
N GLU A 62 5.87 11.94 0.38
CA GLU A 62 5.46 13.31 0.75
C GLU A 62 6.71 14.15 1.09
N VAL A 63 7.71 14.12 0.20
CA VAL A 63 8.74 15.16 0.16
C VAL A 63 8.73 15.78 -1.23
N ARG A 64 7.90 16.80 -1.39
CA ARG A 64 8.07 17.90 -2.35
C ARG A 64 7.70 19.14 -1.53
N GLU A 65 8.68 19.68 -0.82
CA GLU A 65 9.39 20.93 -1.17
C GLU A 65 8.46 22.13 -1.29
#